data_AF-A0A4Y7PDM3-F1
#
_entry.id   AF-A0A4Y7PDM3-F1
#
_cell.length_a   1.000
_cell.length_b   1.000
_cell.length_c   1.000
_cell.angle_alpha   90.00
_cell.angle_beta   90.00
_cell.angle_gamma   90.00
#
_symmetry.space_group_name_H-M   'P 1'
#
loop_
_entity.id
_entity.type
_entity.pdbx_description
1 polymer ?
#
loop_
_entity_poly.entity_id
_entity_poly.type
_entity_poly.pdbx_seq_one_letter_code
_entity_poly.pdbx_strand_id
1 'polypeptide(L)'
;MFHCAQSSTRQHKSKKFADESKQRDKESMHAFQCKGWLHITLSDLSDVAFIKLGHREAHTPYWPIDIPPDVEKYVRENAHLTPTQVSNSQFKKSFI
;
A
#
# COMPACT_ATOMS: atom_id res chain seq x y z
N MET A 1 17.18 11.43 4.64
CA MET A 1 16.82 11.53 3.20
C MET A 1 15.71 10.53 2.93
N PHE A 2 14.54 11.00 2.51
CA PHE A 2 13.40 10.16 2.19
C PHE A 2 13.43 9.81 0.70
N HIS A 3 12.89 8.65 0.35
CA HIS A 3 12.84 8.16 -1.02
C HIS A 3 11.43 7.77 -1.39
N CYS A 4 11.16 7.72 -2.69
CA CYS A 4 9.86 7.31 -3.18
C CYS A 4 9.54 5.85 -2.80
N ALA A 5 8.35 5.62 -2.26
CA ALA A 5 7.90 4.31 -1.79
C ALA A 5 7.75 3.28 -2.93
N GLN A 6 7.49 3.74 -4.15
CA GLN A 6 7.40 2.91 -5.35
C GLN A 6 8.71 2.87 -6.14
N SER A 7 9.84 3.27 -5.55
CA SER A 7 11.15 3.11 -6.20
C SER A 7 11.48 1.63 -6.35
N SER A 8 11.77 1.18 -7.57
CA SER A 8 12.16 -0.21 -7.87
C SER A 8 13.41 -0.65 -7.10
N THR A 9 14.31 0.29 -6.81
CA THR A 9 15.52 0.04 -6.01
C THR A 9 15.22 -0.30 -4.54
N ARG A 10 13.99 -0.08 -4.07
CA ARG A 10 13.55 -0.35 -2.70
C ARG A 10 12.54 -1.49 -2.58
N GLN A 11 12.22 -2.17 -3.68
CA GLN A 11 11.37 -3.36 -3.63
C GLN A 11 12.11 -4.53 -2.99
N HIS A 12 11.52 -5.10 -1.93
CA HIS A 12 12.06 -6.27 -1.28
C HIS A 12 11.77 -7.53 -2.10
N LYS A 13 12.74 -8.43 -2.15
CA LYS A 13 12.53 -9.76 -2.74
C LYS A 13 11.48 -10.52 -1.94
N SER A 14 10.58 -11.19 -2.64
CA SER A 14 9.59 -12.06 -2.01
C SER A 14 10.27 -13.17 -1.22
N LYS A 15 9.86 -13.35 0.03
CA LYS A 15 10.28 -14.47 0.89
C LYS A 15 9.18 -15.53 0.83
N LYS A 16 9.34 -16.50 -0.06
CA LYS A 16 8.40 -17.63 -0.19
C LYS A 16 8.79 -18.75 0.77
N PHE A 17 7.79 -19.39 1.38
CA PHE A 17 8.00 -20.66 2.09
C PHE A 17 8.29 -21.78 1.09
N ALA A 18 9.16 -22.71 1.47
CA ALA A 18 9.52 -23.85 0.61
C ALA A 18 8.31 -24.76 0.31
N ASP A 19 7.42 -24.92 1.29
CA ASP A 19 6.16 -25.63 1.15
C ASP A 19 5.15 -24.76 0.38
N GLU A 20 4.80 -25.19 -0.82
CA GLU A 20 3.87 -24.50 -1.72
C GLU A 20 2.48 -24.31 -1.10
N SER A 21 2.01 -25.26 -0.28
CA SER A 21 0.70 -25.18 0.38
C SER A 21 0.60 -24.04 1.40
N LYS A 22 1.74 -23.51 1.85
CA LYS A 22 1.86 -22.40 2.80
C LYS A 22 2.20 -21.09 2.11
N GLN A 23 2.38 -21.08 0.80
CA GLN A 23 2.52 -19.85 0.04
C GLN A 23 1.15 -19.17 -0.04
N ARG A 24 1.15 -17.86 0.18
CA ARG A 24 -0.02 -17.01 -0.02
C ARG A 24 0.28 -16.08 -1.18
N ASP A 25 -0.71 -15.89 -2.03
CA ASP A 25 -0.63 -14.84 -3.03
C ASP A 25 -0.58 -13.50 -2.32
N LYS A 26 0.44 -12.73 -2.67
CA LYS A 26 0.63 -11.37 -2.19
C LYS A 26 1.00 -10.52 -3.39
N GLU A 27 0.04 -9.75 -3.85
CA GLU A 27 0.31 -8.71 -4.83
C GLU A 27 1.23 -7.65 -4.21
N SER A 28 2.23 -7.24 -4.97
CA SER A 28 3.13 -6.15 -4.62
C SER A 28 2.74 -4.90 -5.38
N MET A 29 2.77 -3.76 -4.71
CA MET A 29 2.63 -2.45 -5.36
C MET A 29 3.63 -2.31 -6.52
N HIS A 30 3.17 -1.82 -7.67
CA HIS A 30 4.03 -1.54 -8.82
C HIS A 30 5.16 -0.59 -8.45
N ALA A 31 6.33 -0.83 -9.04
CA ALA A 31 7.53 -0.06 -8.79
C ALA A 31 8.15 0.48 -10.08
N PHE A 32 8.79 1.64 -9.98
CA PHE A 32 9.26 2.45 -11.09
C PHE A 32 10.71 2.88 -10.88
N GLN A 33 11.43 3.20 -11.96
CA GLN A 33 12.80 3.74 -11.91
C GLN A 33 12.78 5.26 -11.66
N CYS A 34 11.84 5.74 -10.83
CA CYS A 34 11.53 7.15 -10.66
C CYS A 34 12.65 7.98 -10.01
N LYS A 35 13.61 7.31 -9.35
CA LYS A 35 14.74 7.92 -8.62
C LYS A 35 14.27 9.04 -7.68
N GLY A 36 13.05 8.87 -7.14
CA GLY A 36 12.39 9.90 -6.35
C GLY A 36 13.02 10.06 -4.97
N TRP A 37 13.23 11.30 -4.54
CA TRP A 37 13.78 11.63 -3.23
C TRP A 37 13.19 12.93 -2.67
N LEU A 38 13.22 13.03 -1.34
CA LEU A 38 12.79 14.18 -0.56
C LEU A 38 13.84 14.46 0.52
N HIS A 39 14.30 15.70 0.56
CA HIS A 39 15.23 16.22 1.54
C HIS A 39 14.61 17.42 2.25
N ILE A 40 14.53 17.33 3.57
CA ILE A 40 13.99 18.38 4.43
C ILE A 40 15.12 18.80 5.35
N THR A 41 15.40 20.10 5.38
CA THR A 41 16.37 20.70 6.29
C THR A 41 15.63 21.63 7.23
N LEU A 42 15.79 21.37 8.53
CA LEU A 42 15.29 22.18 9.62
C LEU A 42 16.48 22.79 10.36
N SER A 43 16.29 23.93 10.98
CA SER A 43 17.29 24.60 11.80
C SER A 43 16.63 25.13 13.06
N ASP A 44 17.26 24.92 14.21
CA ASP A 44 16.75 25.43 15.49
C ASP A 44 16.82 26.97 15.59
N LEU A 45 17.47 27.62 14.60
CA LEU A 45 17.62 29.07 14.51
C LEU A 45 16.61 29.72 13.55
N SER A 46 15.74 28.92 12.93
CA SER A 46 14.84 29.39 11.87
C SER A 46 13.54 28.59 11.87
N ASP A 47 12.42 29.31 11.90
CA ASP A 47 11.09 28.71 11.75
C ASP A 47 10.77 28.30 10.29
N VAL A 48 11.71 28.53 9.36
CA VAL A 48 11.59 28.15 7.95
C VAL A 48 12.23 26.79 7.70
N ALA A 49 11.47 25.89 7.07
CA ALA A 49 11.96 24.60 6.57
C ALA A 49 12.35 24.68 5.09
N PHE A 50 13.51 24.12 4.74
CA PHE A 50 13.94 23.99 3.35
C PHE A 50 13.61 22.60 2.81
N ILE A 51 12.77 22.56 1.77
CA ILE A 51 12.33 21.32 1.15
C ILE A 51 12.90 21.25 -0.26
N LYS A 52 13.59 20.14 -0.56
CA LYS A 52 14.03 19.78 -1.90
C LYS A 52 13.45 18.42 -2.25
N LEU A 53 12.83 18.31 -3.42
CA LEU A 53 12.29 17.06 -3.93
C LEU A 53 12.66 16.87 -5.40
N GLY A 54 12.80 15.62 -5.82
CA GLY A 54 13.02 15.26 -7.21
C GLY A 54 12.29 13.96 -7.55
N HIS A 55 11.71 13.90 -8.75
CA HIS A 55 11.01 12.72 -9.26
C HIS A 55 11.12 12.70 -10.79
N ARG A 56 11.68 11.63 -11.38
CA ARG A 56 12.01 11.60 -12.83
C ARG A 56 10.99 10.93 -13.71
N GLU A 57 10.20 10.01 -13.17
CA GLU A 57 9.18 9.26 -13.92
C GLU A 57 7.84 9.42 -13.21
N ALA A 58 6.76 9.70 -13.94
CA ALA A 58 5.44 9.71 -13.34
C ALA A 58 5.02 8.28 -12.98
N HIS A 59 4.31 8.12 -11.86
CA HIS A 59 3.68 6.85 -11.53
C HIS A 59 2.27 6.81 -12.09
N THR A 60 1.74 5.60 -12.26
CA THR A 60 0.31 5.43 -12.45
C THR A 60 -0.42 6.07 -11.25
N PRO A 61 -1.41 6.95 -11.49
CA PRO A 61 -2.20 7.52 -10.40
C PRO A 61 -2.76 6.41 -9.52
N TYR A 62 -2.79 6.67 -8.21
CA TYR A 62 -3.47 5.76 -7.30
C TYR A 62 -4.94 5.68 -7.71
N TRP A 63 -5.39 4.50 -8.10
CA TRP A 63 -6.80 4.28 -8.39
C TRP A 63 -7.57 4.34 -7.07
N PRO A 64 -8.70 5.08 -7.01
CA PRO A 64 -9.55 5.07 -5.82
C PRO A 64 -10.04 3.64 -5.57
N ILE A 65 -9.52 3.00 -4.52
CA ILE A 65 -9.96 1.69 -4.04
C ILE A 65 -11.05 1.85 -2.97
N ASP A 66 -11.97 2.80 -3.21
CA ASP A 66 -13.05 3.05 -2.28
C ASP A 66 -13.87 1.77 -2.08
N ILE A 67 -14.20 1.52 -0.82
CA ILE A 67 -14.97 0.35 -0.44
C ILE A 67 -16.41 0.60 -0.93
N PRO A 68 -17.03 -0.32 -1.69
CA PRO A 68 -18.42 -0.21 -2.07
C PRO A 68 -19.31 0.04 -0.84
N PRO A 69 -20.33 0.93 -0.91
CA PRO A 69 -21.11 1.32 0.27
C PRO A 69 -21.78 0.15 1.02
N ASP A 70 -22.16 -0.89 0.29
CA ASP A 70 -22.73 -2.12 0.85
C ASP A 70 -21.70 -2.92 1.65
N VAL A 71 -20.46 -3.00 1.17
CA VAL A 71 -19.33 -3.62 1.88
C VAL A 71 -19.00 -2.81 3.13
N GLU A 72 -18.95 -1.48 3.03
CA GLU A 72 -18.68 -0.60 4.17
C GLU A 72 -19.73 -0.76 5.26
N LYS A 73 -21.02 -0.74 4.87
CA LYS A 73 -22.14 -0.95 5.77
C LYS A 73 -22.04 -2.31 6.47
N TYR A 74 -21.76 -3.37 5.72
CA TYR A 74 -21.61 -4.71 6.27
C TYR A 74 -20.50 -4.79 7.34
N VAL A 75 -19.33 -4.23 7.05
CA VAL A 75 -18.21 -4.21 8.01
C VAL A 75 -18.58 -3.45 9.28
N ARG A 76 -19.29 -2.31 9.16
CA ARG A 76 -19.75 -1.53 10.33
C ARG A 76 -20.75 -2.31 11.19
N GLU A 77 -21.74 -2.95 10.57
CA GLU A 77 -22.77 -3.73 11.28
C GLU A 77 -22.18 -4.99 11.94
N ASN A 78 -21.07 -5.51 11.41
CA ASN A 78 -20.41 -6.74 11.87
C ASN A 78 -19.05 -6.49 12.52
N ALA A 79 -18.83 -5.30 13.11
CA ALA A 79 -17.56 -4.93 13.73
C ALA A 79 -17.14 -5.84 14.91
N HIS A 80 -18.07 -6.61 15.46
CA HIS A 80 -17.83 -7.61 16.50
C HIS A 80 -17.24 -8.94 15.97
N LEU A 81 -17.27 -9.16 14.64
CA LEU A 81 -16.69 -10.33 14.00
C LEU A 81 -15.20 -10.13 13.73
N THR A 82 -14.45 -11.23 13.77
CA THR A 82 -13.04 -11.22 13.33
C THR A 82 -12.94 -11.06 11.81
N PRO A 83 -11.83 -10.51 11.28
CA PRO A 83 -11.63 -10.35 9.84
C PRO A 83 -11.84 -11.65 9.03
N THR A 84 -11.46 -12.80 9.60
CA THR A 84 -11.65 -14.12 8.97
C THR A 84 -13.14 -14.48 8.83
N GLN A 85 -13.96 -14.14 9.82
CA GLN A 85 -15.41 -14.40 9.79
C GLN A 85 -16.13 -13.49 8.79
N VAL A 86 -15.72 -12.22 8.70
CA VAL A 86 -16.24 -11.25 7.73
C VAL A 86 -15.89 -11.67 6.30
N SER A 87 -14.65 -12.11 6.05
CA SER A 87 -14.21 -12.57 4.72
C SER A 87 -14.98 -13.81 4.24
N ASN A 88 -15.10 -14.84 5.09
CA ASN A 88 -15.76 -16.10 4.72
C ASN A 88 -17.26 -15.96 4.42
N SER A 89 -17.91 -14.90 4.90
CA SER A 89 -19.35 -14.65 4.73
C SER A 89 -19.66 -13.81 3.48
N GLN A 90 -18.76 -12.91 3.09
CA GLN A 90 -18.95 -12.02 1.93
C GLN A 90 -18.53 -12.65 0.59
N PHE A 91 -17.41 -13.38 0.56
CA PHE A 91 -16.84 -13.89 -0.71
C PHE A 91 -17.44 -15.20 -1.23
N LYS A 92 -18.39 -15.82 -0.52
CA LYS A 92 -19.11 -17.01 -1.01
C LYS A 92 -20.27 -16.71 -1.97
N LYS A 93 -20.65 -15.44 -2.16
CA LYS A 93 -21.83 -15.05 -2.97
C LYS A 93 -21.53 -14.70 -4.43
N SER A 94 -20.29 -14.79 -4.92
CA SER A 94 -19.93 -14.33 -6.27
C SER A 94 -19.19 -15.35 -7.16
N PHE A 95 -19.26 -16.64 -6.84
CA PHE A 95 -18.69 -17.71 -7.69
C PHE A 95 -19.61 -18.93 -7.81
N ILE A 96 -20.89 -18.70 -8.13
CA ILE A 96 -21.74 -19.67 -8.84
C ILE A 96 -22.29 -18.95 -10.06
#